data_AF-A0AAE7K931-F1
#
_entry.id   AF-A0AAE7K931-F1
#
_cell.length_a   1.000
_cell.length_b   1.000
_cell.length_c   1.000
_cell.angle_alpha   90.00
_cell.angle_beta   90.00
_cell.angle_gamma   90.00
#
_symmetry.space_group_name_H-M   'P 1'
#
loop_
_entity.id
_entity.type
_entity.pdbx_description
1 polymer ?
#
loop_
_entity_poly.entity_id
_entity_poly.type
_entity_poly.pdbx_seq_one_letter_code
_entity_poly.pdbx_strand_id
1 'polypeptide(L)' 'MTDELDKASGLEMADRERALNALLNRVKESPDTPGHCNDCGDEIDPKRLAAMPDAVTCIDCQTIRETA' A
#
# COMPACT_ATOMS: atom_id res chain seq x y z
N MET A 1 -26.09 6.60 -32.42
CA MET A 1 -24.62 6.58 -32.57
C MET A 1 -24.03 6.97 -31.22
N THR A 2 -24.13 6.08 -30.24
CA THR A 2 -23.81 6.35 -28.82
C THR A 2 -23.28 5.07 -28.18
N ASP A 3 -23.85 3.93 -28.58
CA ASP A 3 -23.54 2.57 -28.17
C ASP A 3 -22.03 2.24 -28.02
N GLU A 4 -21.19 2.62 -28.99
CA GLU A 4 -19.74 2.32 -28.95
C GLU A 4 -18.97 3.21 -27.95
N LEU A 5 -19.40 4.47 -27.77
CA LEU A 5 -18.78 5.41 -26.82
C LEU A 5 -19.25 5.11 -25.38
N ASP A 6 -20.51 4.73 -25.22
CA ASP A 6 -21.08 4.26 -23.96
C ASP A 6 -20.40 2.97 -23.49
N LYS A 7 -20.11 2.03 -24.39
CA LYS A 7 -19.33 0.83 -24.09
C LYS A 7 -17.90 1.15 -23.66
N ALA A 8 -17.21 2.04 -24.39
CA ALA A 8 -15.83 2.40 -24.07
C ALA A 8 -15.72 3.03 -22.68
N SER A 9 -16.58 4.00 -22.38
CA SER A 9 -16.62 4.66 -21.06
C SER A 9 -16.98 3.71 -19.92
N GLY A 10 -17.92 2.78 -20.13
CA GLY A 10 -18.24 1.75 -19.15
C GLY A 10 -17.06 0.83 -18.81
N LEU A 11 -16.23 0.51 -19.81
CA LEU A 11 -15.04 -0.33 -19.62
C LEU A 11 -13.97 0.39 -18.81
N GLU A 12 -13.72 1.68 -19.09
CA GLU A 12 -12.79 2.51 -18.31
C GLU A 12 -13.23 2.65 -16.85
N MET A 13 -14.54 2.84 -16.61
CA MET A 13 -15.07 2.93 -15.25
C MET A 13 -14.88 1.61 -14.48
N ALA A 14 -15.12 0.47 -15.13
CA ALA A 14 -14.93 -0.84 -14.52
C ALA A 14 -13.45 -1.14 -14.23
N ASP A 15 -12.54 -0.74 -15.11
CA ASP A 15 -11.10 -0.92 -14.91
C ASP A 15 -10.61 -0.05 -13.74
N ARG A 16 -11.04 1.21 -13.70
CA ARG A 16 -10.75 2.14 -12.60
C ARG A 16 -11.26 1.61 -11.26
N GLU A 17 -12.49 1.11 -11.21
CA GLU A 17 -13.05 0.52 -9.99
C GLU A 17 -12.24 -0.72 -9.54
N ARG A 18 -11.81 -1.56 -10.49
CA ARG A 18 -10.99 -2.73 -10.17
C ARG A 18 -9.63 -2.34 -9.60
N ALA A 19 -8.98 -1.33 -10.18
CA ALA A 19 -7.70 -0.80 -9.67
C ALA A 19 -7.84 -0.19 -8.27
N LEU A 20 -8.91 0.58 -8.02
CA LEU A 20 -9.23 1.13 -6.70
C LEU A 20 -9.43 0.02 -5.66
N ASN A 21 -10.23 -1.00 -5.99
CA ASN A 21 -10.47 -2.12 -5.09
C ASN A 21 -9.20 -2.92 -4.82
N ALA A 22 -8.32 -3.10 -5.81
CA ALA A 22 -7.03 -3.76 -5.62
C ALA A 22 -6.12 -2.99 -4.64
N LEU A 23 -6.09 -1.66 -4.74
CA LEU A 23 -5.33 -0.81 -3.81
C LEU A 23 -5.91 -0.84 -2.39
N LEU A 24 -7.24 -0.80 -2.26
CA LEU A 24 -7.92 -0.84 -0.96
C LEU A 24 -7.78 -2.19 -0.26
N ASN A 25 -7.86 -3.28 -1.03
CA ASN A 25 -7.73 -4.65 -0.52
C ASN A 25 -6.29 -5.13 -0.45
N ARG A 26 -5.30 -4.24 -0.66
CA ARG A 26 -3.90 -4.61 -0.42
C ARG A 26 -3.76 -5.07 1.03
N VAL A 27 -3.27 -6.29 1.21
CA VAL A 27 -3.05 -6.86 2.54
C VAL A 27 -2.08 -5.94 3.26
N LYS A 28 -2.52 -5.35 4.38
CA LYS A 28 -1.62 -4.61 5.26
C LYS A 28 -0.77 -5.64 5.99
N GLU A 29 0.54 -5.51 5.84
CA GLU A 29 1.51 -6.27 6.62
C GLU A 29 1.27 -6.02 8.11
N SER A 30 1.30 -7.08 8.92
CA SER A 30 1.15 -6.99 10.37
C SER A 30 2.53 -7.02 11.01
N PRO A 31 2.80 -6.20 12.04
CA PRO A 31 4.09 -6.25 12.73
C PRO A 31 4.21 -7.58 13.50
N ASP A 32 5.30 -8.32 13.27
CA ASP A 32 5.58 -9.57 13.98
C ASP A 32 5.94 -9.30 15.45
N THR A 33 6.74 -8.25 15.69
CA THR A 33 7.08 -7.76 17.02
C THR A 33 6.76 -6.25 17.12
N PRO A 34 6.05 -5.79 18.18
CA PRO A 34 5.71 -4.38 18.32
C PRO A 34 6.97 -3.52 18.38
N GLY A 35 7.02 -2.50 17.52
CA GLY A 35 8.12 -1.54 17.45
C GLY A 35 9.39 -2.06 16.76
N HIS A 36 9.36 -3.22 16.11
CA HIS A 36 10.50 -3.75 15.36
C HIS A 36 10.17 -3.94 13.88
N CYS A 37 11.19 -3.78 13.03
CA CYS A 37 11.08 -3.92 11.60
C CYS A 37 10.95 -5.39 11.19
N ASN A 38 9.97 -5.71 10.34
CA ASN A 38 9.72 -7.07 9.87
C ASN A 38 10.78 -7.60 8.88
N ASP A 39 11.59 -6.71 8.30
CA ASP A 39 12.58 -7.06 7.27
C ASP A 39 13.99 -7.29 7.87
N CYS A 40 14.51 -6.33 8.64
CA CYS A 40 15.82 -6.43 9.29
C CYS A 40 15.79 -6.80 10.78
N GLY A 41 14.65 -6.69 11.46
CA GLY A 41 14.53 -6.95 12.90
C GLY A 41 14.95 -5.79 13.82
N ASP A 42 15.41 -4.66 13.29
CA ASP A 42 15.82 -3.49 14.10
C ASP A 42 14.63 -2.73 14.71
N GLU A 43 14.88 -1.97 15.77
CA GLU A 43 13.88 -1.08 16.39
C GLU A 43 13.45 0.03 15.41
N ILE A 44 12.15 0.25 15.30
CA ILE A 44 11.58 1.32 14.50
C ILE A 44 11.65 2.63 15.29
N ASP A 45 12.17 3.69 14.65
CA ASP A 45 12.27 5.00 15.28
C ASP A 45 10.92 5.45 15.90
N PRO A 46 10.90 5.85 17.18
CA PRO A 46 9.67 6.15 17.90
C PRO A 46 8.91 7.35 17.30
N LYS A 47 9.58 8.29 16.62
CA LYS A 47 8.89 9.38 15.92
C LYS A 47 8.08 8.84 14.74
N ARG A 48 8.54 7.76 14.11
CA ARG A 48 7.85 7.12 12.99
C ARG A 48 6.64 6.33 13.47
N LEU A 49 6.75 5.58 14.57
CA LEU A 49 5.61 4.93 15.23
C LEU A 49 4.59 5.96 15.76
N ALA A 50 5.05 7.11 16.25
CA ALA A 50 4.15 8.18 16.69
C ALA A 50 3.37 8.82 15.54
N ALA A 51 3.98 8.97 14.36
CA ALA A 51 3.32 9.49 13.17
C ALA A 51 2.44 8.44 12.45
N MET A 52 2.87 7.18 12.45
CA MET A 52 2.18 6.07 11.82
C MET A 52 2.35 4.80 12.68
N PRO A 53 1.37 4.49 13.56
CA PRO A 53 1.49 3.38 14.51
C PRO A 53 1.46 2.00 13.86
N ASP A 54 0.92 1.89 12.65
CA ASP A 54 0.87 0.66 11.85
C ASP A 54 2.16 0.42 11.03
N ALA A 55 3.24 1.18 11.28
CA ALA A 55 4.48 1.02 10.54
C ALA A 55 5.17 -0.32 10.87
N VAL A 56 5.40 -1.15 9.84
CA VAL A 56 5.96 -2.51 9.97
C VAL A 56 7.43 -2.66 9.57
N THR A 57 7.98 -1.72 8.81
CA THR A 57 9.37 -1.70 8.33
C THR A 57 10.15 -0.59 9.00
N CYS A 58 11.48 -0.56 9.01
CA CYS A 58 12.26 0.65 9.35
C CYS A 58 12.36 1.59 8.13
N ILE A 59 12.89 2.80 8.31
CA ILE A 59 12.96 3.78 7.20
C ILE A 59 13.94 3.34 6.10
N ASP A 60 15.03 2.67 6.46
CA ASP A 60 16.02 2.14 5.52
C ASP A 60 15.43 1.02 4.66
N CYS A 61 14.83 -0.01 5.27
CA CYS A 61 14.15 -1.08 4.55
C CYS A 61 13.00 -0.54 3.70
N GLN A 62 12.25 0.43 4.20
CA GLN A 62 11.19 1.08 3.45
C GLN A 62 11.74 1.79 2.20
N THR A 63 12.84 2.52 2.34
CA THR A 63 13.50 3.20 1.21
C THR A 63 13.99 2.21 0.16
N ILE A 64 14.57 1.07 0.59
CA ILE A 64 15.00 0.00 -0.32
C ILE A 64 13.81 -0.55 -1.12
N ARG A 65 12.65 -0.80 -0.47
CA ARG A 65 11.45 -1.31 -1.14
C ARG A 65 10.86 -0.34 -2.17
N GLU A 66 10.96 0.97 -1.93
CA GLU A 66 10.41 2.00 -2.83
C GLU A 66 11.36 2.33 -3.99
N THR A 67 12.66 2.09 -3.82
CA THR A 67 13.69 2.37 -4.84
C THR A 67 14.07 1.16 -5.69
N ALA A 68 13.62 -0.05 -5.31
CA ALA A 68 13.77 -1.29 -6.06
C ALA A 68 12.76 -1.42 -7.20
#